data_AF-A0A8B6Y505-F1
#
_entry.id   AF-A0A8B6Y505-F1
#
_cell.length_a   1.000
_cell.length_b   1.000
_cell.length_c   1.000
_cell.angle_alpha   90.00
_cell.angle_beta   90.00
_cell.angle_gamma   90.00
#
_symmetry.space_group_name_H-M   'P 1'
#
loop_
_entity.id
_entity.type
_entity.pdbx_description
1 polymer ?
#
loop_
_entity_poly.entity_id
_entity_poly.type
_entity_poly.pdbx_seq_one_letter_code
_entity_poly.pdbx_strand_id
1 'polypeptide(L)'
;MKKVCYPHIAALTYGKVKPDNLQFSNEAVEELRWLLENGFKYNANRISITLKFIVCDTPAKCFIKWVKLYSGYYGCDKSNQKSFYCERRMTYPEIIGLQLRDNRSFRLKSNVNHHHTSLVSPFCVLSIDMVEDFPID
;
A
#
# COMPACT_ATOMS: atom_id res chain seq x y z
N MET A 1 -32.38 0.83 -3.15
CA MET A 1 -31.78 1.98 -2.43
C MET A 1 -30.40 2.28 -3.01
N LYS A 2 -30.16 3.50 -3.51
CA LYS A 2 -28.80 3.94 -3.87
C LYS A 2 -28.04 4.22 -2.57
N LYS A 3 -26.94 3.50 -2.32
CA LYS A 3 -26.00 3.86 -1.25
C LYS A 3 -25.24 5.10 -1.72
N VAL A 4 -25.47 6.23 -1.05
CA VAL A 4 -24.66 7.43 -1.24
C VAL A 4 -23.47 7.32 -0.28
N CYS A 5 -22.27 7.43 -0.81
CA CYS A 5 -21.04 7.45 -0.02
C CYS A 5 -20.43 8.84 -0.14
N TYR A 6 -20.22 9.51 0.98
CA TYR A 6 -19.54 10.79 1.03
C TYR A 6 -18.06 10.56 1.33
N PRO A 7 -17.14 11.21 0.59
CA PRO A 7 -15.73 11.14 0.95
C PRO A 7 -15.52 11.78 2.33
N HIS A 8 -14.80 11.09 3.20
CA HIS A 8 -14.32 11.64 4.45
C HIS A 8 -12.82 11.86 4.34
N ILE A 9 -12.37 13.06 4.67
CA ILE A 9 -10.94 13.39 4.62
C ILE A 9 -10.31 12.84 5.89
N ALA A 10 -9.47 11.81 5.75
CA ALA A 10 -8.74 11.24 6.88
C ALA A 10 -7.46 12.02 7.22
N ALA A 11 -6.81 12.63 6.22
CA ALA A 11 -5.63 13.46 6.41
C ALA A 11 -5.50 14.50 5.29
N LEU A 12 -4.92 15.66 5.64
CA LEU A 12 -4.57 16.72 4.70
C LEU A 12 -3.14 17.17 4.99
N THR A 13 -2.31 17.25 3.95
CA THR A 13 -0.98 17.85 4.04
C THR A 13 -0.93 19.10 3.17
N TYR A 14 -0.23 20.13 3.63
CA TYR A 14 -0.05 21.39 2.90
C TYR A 14 1.40 21.84 2.99
N GLY A 15 1.99 22.19 1.85
CA GLY A 15 3.39 22.63 1.78
C GLY A 15 3.88 22.81 0.35
N LYS A 16 5.06 23.41 0.21
CA LYS A 16 5.71 23.62 -1.10
C LYS A 16 6.33 22.35 -1.68
N VAL A 17 6.52 21.33 -0.84
CA VAL A 17 7.16 20.06 -1.18
C VAL A 17 6.24 18.93 -0.74
N LYS A 18 6.28 17.82 -1.46
CA LYS A 18 5.60 16.59 -1.05
C LYS A 18 6.12 16.13 0.32
N PRO A 19 5.28 15.49 1.16
CA PRO A 19 5.76 14.88 2.39
C PRO A 19 6.92 13.93 2.10
N ASP A 20 7.95 13.98 2.93
CA ASP A 20 9.10 13.07 2.89
C ASP A 20 8.93 11.86 3.83
N ASN A 21 7.87 11.87 4.64
CA ASN A 21 7.53 10.82 5.59
C ASN A 21 6.00 10.62 5.67
N LEU A 22 5.58 9.57 6.37
CA LEU A 22 4.18 9.14 6.47
C LEU A 22 3.51 9.51 7.80
N GLN A 23 4.09 10.40 8.62
CA GLN A 23 3.54 10.73 9.93
C GLN A 23 2.09 11.23 9.87
N PHE A 24 1.73 11.95 8.81
CA PHE A 24 0.37 12.42 8.57
C PHE A 24 -0.68 11.30 8.51
N SER A 25 -0.27 10.05 8.22
CA SER A 25 -1.17 8.91 8.11
C SER A 25 -1.32 8.11 9.40
N ASN A 26 -0.47 8.34 10.40
CA ASN A 26 -0.40 7.49 11.60
C ASN A 26 -1.71 7.46 12.38
N GLU A 27 -2.33 8.63 12.63
CA GLU A 27 -3.60 8.71 13.37
C GLU A 27 -4.71 7.94 12.65
N ALA A 28 -4.85 8.15 11.34
CA ALA A 28 -5.85 7.46 10.51
C ALA A 28 -5.60 5.94 10.45
N VAL A 29 -4.34 5.50 10.38
CA VAL A 29 -3.98 4.08 10.37
C VAL A 29 -4.26 3.41 11.72
N GLU A 30 -3.96 4.06 12.84
CA GLU A 30 -4.26 3.53 14.17
C GLU A 30 -5.77 3.49 14.45
N GLU A 31 -6.52 4.53 14.02
CA GLU A 31 -7.99 4.49 14.10
C GLU A 31 -8.56 3.34 13.26
N LEU A 32 -8.09 3.19 12.02
CA LEU A 32 -8.51 2.09 11.14
C LEU A 32 -8.16 0.73 11.75
N ARG A 33 -6.96 0.58 12.32
CA ARG A 33 -6.55 -0.63 13.04
C ARG A 33 -7.53 -0.96 14.15
N TRP A 34 -7.81 0.03 15.01
CA TRP A 34 -8.74 -0.15 16.12
C TRP A 34 -10.13 -0.55 15.63
N LEU A 35 -10.63 0.06 14.56
CA LEU A 35 -11.93 -0.26 13.96
C LEU A 35 -11.96 -1.68 13.36
N LEU A 36 -10.88 -2.14 12.74
CA LEU A 36 -10.80 -3.50 12.19
C LEU A 36 -10.77 -4.55 13.31
N GLU A 37 -10.07 -4.29 14.41
CA GLU A 37 -9.95 -5.20 15.54
C GLU A 37 -11.21 -5.20 16.44
N ASN A 38 -11.76 -4.02 16.71
CA ASN A 38 -12.81 -3.80 17.70
C ASN A 38 -14.20 -3.62 17.08
N GLY A 39 -14.28 -3.39 15.77
CA GLY A 39 -15.52 -3.00 15.11
C GLY A 39 -16.00 -1.61 15.52
N PHE A 40 -17.17 -1.23 15.01
CA PHE A 40 -17.85 0.01 15.38
C PHE A 40 -18.99 -0.28 16.35
N LYS A 41 -19.02 0.43 17.48
CA LYS A 41 -20.12 0.33 18.45
C LYS A 41 -21.20 1.35 18.08
N TYR A 42 -22.39 0.86 17.79
CA TYR A 42 -23.56 1.70 17.57
C TYR A 42 -24.72 1.17 18.43
N ASN A 43 -25.18 2.02 19.35
CA ASN A 43 -26.05 1.60 20.46
C ASN A 43 -25.41 0.45 21.25
N ALA A 44 -26.14 -0.66 21.44
CA ALA A 44 -25.66 -1.88 22.08
C ALA A 44 -25.08 -2.90 21.08
N ASN A 45 -25.05 -2.59 19.79
CA ASN A 45 -24.60 -3.51 18.75
C ASN A 45 -23.15 -3.24 18.35
N ARG A 46 -22.40 -4.32 18.16
CA ARG A 46 -21.07 -4.29 17.56
C ARG A 46 -21.18 -4.62 16.09
N ILE A 47 -20.77 -3.69 15.24
CA ILE A 47 -20.70 -3.86 13.78
C ILE A 47 -19.26 -4.21 13.41
N SER A 48 -19.05 -5.39 12.84
CA SER A 48 -17.72 -5.76 12.33
C SER A 48 -17.38 -4.91 11.10
N ILE A 49 -16.16 -4.39 11.08
CA ILE A 49 -15.62 -3.60 9.98
C ILE A 49 -14.57 -4.44 9.27
N THR A 50 -14.60 -4.40 7.93
CA THR A 50 -13.59 -5.05 7.08
C THR A 50 -13.09 -4.03 6.06
N LEU A 51 -11.77 -3.98 5.86
CA LEU A 51 -11.17 -3.19 4.79
C LEU A 51 -11.18 -4.03 3.52
N LYS A 52 -11.67 -3.46 2.42
CA LYS A 52 -11.61 -4.13 1.11
C LYS A 52 -10.31 -3.86 0.38
N PHE A 53 -10.00 -2.59 0.15
CA PHE A 53 -8.85 -2.16 -0.62
C PHE A 53 -8.34 -0.80 -0.15
N ILE A 54 -7.06 -0.54 -0.37
CA ILE A 54 -6.45 0.78 -0.27
C ILE A 54 -6.12 1.26 -1.68
N VAL A 55 -6.93 2.19 -2.19
CA VAL A 55 -6.79 2.72 -3.54
C VAL A 55 -5.96 3.99 -3.53
N CYS A 56 -4.95 4.02 -4.39
CA CYS A 56 -4.05 5.15 -4.59
C CYS A 56 -3.44 5.04 -5.99
N ASP A 57 -3.06 6.20 -6.56
CA ASP A 57 -2.26 6.21 -7.79
C ASP A 57 -0.89 5.56 -7.52
N THR A 58 -0.22 5.12 -8.58
CA THR A 58 1.04 4.38 -8.44
C THR A 58 2.12 5.13 -7.64
N PRO A 59 2.35 6.45 -7.82
CA PRO A 59 3.30 7.19 -6.99
C PRO A 59 2.94 7.19 -5.49
N ALA A 60 1.69 7.44 -5.12
CA ALA A 60 1.30 7.43 -3.71
C ALA A 60 1.36 6.01 -3.12
N LYS A 61 0.98 4.99 -3.91
CA LYS A 61 1.10 3.57 -3.54
C LYS A 61 2.53 3.19 -3.18
N CYS A 62 3.49 3.54 -4.03
CA CYS A 62 4.90 3.28 -3.78
C CYS A 62 5.40 4.03 -2.53
N PHE A 63 4.96 5.27 -2.33
CA PHE A 63 5.31 6.08 -1.17
C PHE A 63 4.79 5.47 0.15
N ILE A 64 3.50 5.14 0.23
CA ILE A 64 2.90 4.57 1.45
C ILE A 64 3.43 3.17 1.75
N LYS A 65 3.79 2.39 0.72
CA LYS A 65 4.37 1.04 0.86
C LYS A 65 5.89 1.05 1.10
N TRP A 66 6.56 2.19 0.94
CA TRP A 66 8.02 2.30 0.94
C TRP A 66 8.70 1.34 -0.05
N VAL A 67 8.24 1.36 -1.30
CA VAL A 67 8.80 0.55 -2.39
C VAL A 67 9.20 1.40 -3.59
N LYS A 68 10.06 0.86 -4.45
CA LYS A 68 10.45 1.51 -5.69
C LYS A 68 9.27 1.68 -6.65
N LEU A 69 9.26 2.80 -7.36
CA LEU A 69 8.33 3.08 -8.44
C LEU A 69 8.51 2.08 -9.60
N TYR A 70 7.45 1.78 -10.35
CA TYR A 70 7.46 0.89 -11.52
C TYR A 70 8.48 1.30 -12.60
N SER A 71 8.89 2.57 -12.62
CA SER A 71 9.94 3.08 -13.51
C SER A 71 11.36 2.72 -13.04
N GLY A 72 11.51 1.94 -11.97
CA GLY A 72 12.79 1.47 -11.44
C GLY A 72 13.12 0.01 -11.78
N TYR A 73 14.40 -0.36 -11.61
CA TYR A 73 14.90 -1.71 -11.89
C TYR A 73 14.24 -2.83 -11.08
N TYR A 74 13.64 -2.53 -9.92
CA TYR A 74 12.94 -3.51 -9.09
C TYR A 74 11.60 -2.92 -8.64
N GLY A 75 10.89 -2.30 -9.57
CA GLY A 75 9.63 -1.59 -9.32
C GLY A 75 8.37 -2.41 -9.54
N CYS A 76 8.46 -3.67 -9.97
CA CYS A 76 7.27 -4.52 -10.14
C CYS A 76 6.62 -4.76 -8.79
N ASP A 77 5.35 -4.39 -8.64
CA ASP A 77 4.63 -4.52 -7.37
C ASP A 77 4.26 -5.98 -7.06
N LYS A 78 4.04 -6.79 -8.10
CA LYS A 78 3.57 -8.19 -7.99
C LYS A 78 4.66 -9.26 -8.04
N SER A 79 5.88 -8.94 -8.49
CA SER A 79 6.94 -9.94 -8.62
C SER A 79 8.32 -9.41 -8.25
N ASN A 80 9.26 -10.32 -8.06
CA ASN A 80 10.67 -10.01 -7.75
C ASN A 80 11.54 -9.75 -8.99
N GLN A 81 10.96 -9.81 -10.19
CA GLN A 81 11.66 -9.60 -11.45
C GLN A 81 12.38 -8.24 -11.49
N LYS A 82 13.58 -8.25 -12.08
CA LYS A 82 14.30 -7.03 -12.45
C LYS A 82 13.77 -6.50 -13.78
N SER A 83 13.54 -5.19 -13.88
CA SER A 83 13.11 -4.58 -15.13
C SER A 83 14.26 -4.45 -16.13
N PHE A 84 13.86 -4.35 -17.40
CA PHE A 84 14.74 -4.03 -18.52
C PHE A 84 14.34 -2.69 -19.12
N TYR A 85 15.33 -1.84 -19.39
CA TYR A 85 15.11 -0.59 -20.10
C TYR A 85 14.99 -0.88 -21.59
N CYS A 86 13.81 -0.62 -22.15
CA CYS A 86 13.51 -0.79 -23.57
C CYS A 86 12.69 0.42 -24.04
N GLU A 87 13.08 1.02 -25.16
CA GLU A 87 12.35 2.14 -25.79
C GLU A 87 11.95 3.26 -24.81
N ARG A 88 12.89 3.72 -23.98
CA ARG A 88 12.67 4.76 -22.97
C ARG A 88 11.69 4.41 -21.84
N ARG A 89 11.41 3.11 -21.64
CA ARG A 89 10.52 2.61 -20.59
C ARG A 89 11.18 1.47 -19.83
N MET A 90 10.83 1.31 -18.56
CA MET A 90 11.13 0.08 -17.84
C MET A 90 10.05 -0.95 -18.17
N THR A 91 10.49 -2.17 -18.50
CA THR A 91 9.64 -3.29 -18.89
C THR A 91 9.91 -4.50 -18.01
N TYR A 92 8.90 -5.34 -17.83
CA TYR A 92 8.95 -6.55 -16.99
C TYR A 92 8.54 -7.77 -17.85
N PRO A 93 9.37 -8.17 -18.83
CA PRO A 93 8.99 -9.13 -19.88
C PRO A 93 9.00 -10.60 -19.44
N GLU A 94 9.65 -10.97 -18.33
CA GLU A 94 9.66 -12.34 -17.84
C GLU A 94 8.23 -12.78 -17.46
N ILE A 95 7.82 -13.93 -17.99
CA ILE A 95 6.49 -14.52 -17.75
C ILE A 95 6.55 -15.98 -17.27
N ILE A 96 7.73 -16.62 -17.34
CA ILE A 96 7.94 -18.02 -16.95
C ILE A 96 8.77 -18.04 -15.66
N GLY A 97 8.35 -18.86 -14.69
CA GLY A 97 9.12 -19.07 -13.45
C GLY A 97 9.18 -17.85 -12.53
N LEU A 98 8.23 -16.90 -12.67
CA LEU A 98 8.18 -15.69 -11.86
C LEU A 98 8.04 -16.02 -10.37
N GLN A 99 8.91 -15.42 -9.57
CA GLN A 99 8.72 -15.34 -8.13
C GLN A 99 7.75 -14.20 -7.83
N LEU A 100 6.50 -14.57 -7.59
CA LEU A 100 5.46 -13.63 -7.17
C LEU A 100 5.75 -13.14 -5.75
N ARG A 101 5.42 -11.88 -5.50
CA ARG A 101 5.44 -11.30 -4.17
C ARG A 101 4.14 -11.63 -3.47
N ASP A 102 4.24 -11.96 -2.20
CA ASP A 102 3.11 -12.19 -1.31
C ASP A 102 3.24 -11.29 -0.07
N ASN A 103 2.20 -11.27 0.76
CA ASN A 103 2.19 -10.47 1.99
C ASN A 103 3.39 -10.76 2.90
N ARG A 104 3.79 -12.03 3.00
CA ARG A 104 4.89 -12.47 3.88
C ARG A 104 6.23 -11.94 3.39
N SER A 105 6.57 -12.17 2.13
CA SER A 105 7.81 -11.72 1.50
C SER A 105 7.90 -10.19 1.44
N PHE A 106 6.78 -9.49 1.26
CA PHE A 106 6.72 -8.04 1.37
C PHE A 106 7.08 -7.56 2.79
N ARG A 107 6.43 -8.12 3.82
CA ARG A 107 6.64 -7.72 5.23
C ARG A 107 8.05 -8.06 5.73
N LEU A 108 8.61 -9.17 5.26
CA LEU A 108 10.00 -9.56 5.51
C LEU A 108 11.00 -8.76 4.66
N LYS A 109 10.53 -7.95 3.71
CA LYS A 109 11.34 -7.21 2.73
C LYS A 109 12.35 -8.10 2.01
N SER A 110 11.93 -9.32 1.64
CA SER A 110 12.83 -10.35 1.09
C SER A 110 13.58 -9.88 -0.15
N ASN A 111 13.00 -8.96 -0.94
CA ASN A 111 13.69 -8.27 -2.02
C ASN A 111 14.20 -6.89 -1.57
N VAL A 112 15.41 -6.83 -1.02
CA VAL A 112 16.04 -5.59 -0.55
C VAL A 112 16.15 -4.50 -1.63
N ASN A 113 16.16 -4.89 -2.91
CA ASN A 113 16.21 -3.94 -4.02
C ASN A 113 14.86 -3.32 -4.34
N HIS A 114 13.74 -3.95 -3.95
CA HIS A 114 12.40 -3.39 -4.14
C HIS A 114 12.01 -2.43 -3.02
N HIS A 115 12.46 -2.71 -1.80
CA HIS A 115 12.07 -1.97 -0.60
C HIS A 115 13.08 -0.87 -0.21
N HIS A 116 12.57 0.19 0.40
CA HIS A 116 13.41 1.08 1.22
C HIS A 116 13.64 0.40 2.58
N THR A 117 14.76 -0.31 2.71
CA THR A 117 14.98 -1.26 3.83
C THR A 117 14.98 -0.63 5.21
N SER A 118 15.37 0.64 5.34
CA SER A 118 15.36 1.40 6.60
C SER A 118 13.98 1.91 7.04
N LEU A 119 12.96 1.84 6.18
CA LEU A 119 11.64 2.44 6.43
C LEU A 119 10.53 1.39 6.47
N VAL A 120 9.58 1.51 7.40
CA VAL A 120 8.44 0.58 7.51
C VAL A 120 7.15 1.35 7.23
N SER A 121 6.27 0.76 6.43
CA SER A 121 4.97 1.35 6.15
C SER A 121 4.12 1.32 7.42
N PRO A 122 3.46 2.43 7.82
CA PRO A 122 2.48 2.42 8.90
C PRO A 122 1.39 1.38 8.67
N PHE A 123 1.01 1.13 7.41
CA PHE A 123 -0.02 0.17 7.04
C PHE A 123 0.35 -1.29 7.35
N CYS A 124 1.63 -1.59 7.62
CA CYS A 124 2.04 -2.93 8.08
C CYS A 124 1.46 -3.30 9.46
N VAL A 125 0.93 -2.35 10.26
CA VAL A 125 0.26 -2.71 11.52
C VAL A 125 -1.13 -3.30 11.29
N LEU A 126 -1.72 -3.07 10.10
CA LEU A 126 -3.04 -3.56 9.75
C LEU A 126 -2.98 -5.04 9.33
N SER A 127 -4.06 -5.76 9.61
CA SER A 127 -4.30 -7.15 9.20
C SER A 127 -4.72 -7.26 7.73
N ILE A 128 -3.95 -6.61 6.85
CA ILE A 128 -4.19 -6.55 5.40
C ILE A 128 -3.06 -7.25 4.62
N ASP A 129 -3.34 -7.62 3.39
CA ASP A 129 -2.36 -8.09 2.43
C ASP A 129 -1.69 -6.89 1.73
N MET A 130 -0.39 -6.71 1.97
CA MET A 130 0.37 -5.57 1.41
C MET A 130 0.58 -5.67 -0.11
N VAL A 131 0.16 -6.75 -0.76
CA VAL A 131 0.25 -6.96 -2.22
C VAL A 131 -1.13 -7.02 -2.87
N GLU A 132 -2.08 -7.74 -2.27
CA GLU A 132 -3.41 -7.94 -2.86
C GLU A 132 -4.44 -6.87 -2.49
N ASP A 133 -4.38 -6.30 -1.28
CA ASP A 133 -5.34 -5.25 -0.86
C ASP A 133 -4.97 -3.87 -1.43
N PHE A 134 -3.84 -3.77 -2.13
CA PHE A 134 -3.43 -2.62 -2.92
C PHE A 134 -3.60 -2.94 -4.41
N PRO A 135 -4.77 -2.64 -5.02
CA PRO A 135 -5.01 -2.95 -6.42
C PRO A 135 -4.02 -2.21 -7.33
N ILE A 136 -3.68 -2.82 -8.47
CA ILE A 136 -2.97 -2.14 -9.56
C ILE A 136 -3.93 -1.13 -10.21
N ASP A 137 -3.41 0.02 -10.59
CA ASP A 137 -4.13 1.09 -11.28
C ASP A 137 -4.49 0.74 -12.72
#